data_AF-W4Q1L5-F1
#
_entry.id   AF-W4Q1L5-F1
#
_cell.length_a   1.000
_cell.length_b   1.000
_cell.length_c   1.000
_cell.angle_alpha   90.00
_cell.angle_beta   90.00
_cell.angle_gamma   90.00
#
_symmetry.space_group_name_H-M   'P 1'
#
loop_
_entity.id
_entity.type
_entity.pdbx_description
1 polymer ?
#
loop_
_entity_poly.entity_id
_entity_poly.type
_entity_poly.pdbx_seq_one_letter_code
_entity_poly.pdbx_strand_id
1 'polypeptide(L)'
;MITIVCNADDFGYSRGVNHGIIDAHKYGVVNSATMMMNMPGTEHAILQAKENPSLHVGIHLVLTCGIPLSKGLKTIITDEGKFFRKPDVLFNSEMDLKEVEKEWRAQIDRFYSSGLKASHFDSIIMYI
;
A
#
# COMPACT_ATOMS: atom_id res chain seq x y z
N MET A 1 30.17 -2.35 -8.22
CA MET A 1 29.47 -2.64 -6.95
C MET A 1 28.03 -2.98 -7.30
N ILE A 2 27.42 -4.00 -6.67
CA ILE A 2 26.02 -4.40 -6.92
C ILE A 2 25.16 -3.81 -5.80
N THR A 3 24.04 -3.17 -6.16
CA THR A 3 23.03 -2.66 -5.22
C THR A 3 21.82 -3.58 -5.25
N ILE A 4 21.35 -4.01 -4.08
CA ILE A 4 20.16 -4.86 -3.93
C ILE A 4 19.15 -4.15 -3.03
N VAL A 5 17.90 -4.06 -3.51
CA VAL A 5 16.75 -3.62 -2.72
C VAL A 5 15.94 -4.86 -2.36
N CYS A 6 15.88 -5.17 -1.07
CA CYS A 6 15.01 -6.20 -0.52
C CYS A 6 13.75 -5.51 0.02
N ASN A 7 12.74 -5.38 -0.85
CA ASN A 7 11.45 -4.79 -0.50
C ASN A 7 10.54 -5.81 0.17
N ALA A 8 9.89 -5.40 1.27
CA ALA A 8 8.79 -6.14 1.87
C ALA A 8 7.46 -5.44 1.55
N ASP A 9 6.59 -6.13 0.83
CA ASP A 9 5.27 -5.63 0.47
C ASP A 9 4.31 -5.68 1.69
N ASP A 10 3.14 -5.07 1.54
CA ASP A 10 2.01 -5.14 2.49
C ASP A 10 2.27 -4.49 3.86
N PHE A 11 3.22 -3.56 3.98
CA PHE A 11 3.39 -2.80 5.23
C PHE A 11 2.12 -2.00 5.52
N GLY A 12 1.55 -2.11 6.72
CA GLY A 12 0.24 -1.54 7.05
C GLY A 12 -0.93 -2.49 6.87
N TYR A 13 -0.77 -3.69 6.32
CA TYR A 13 -1.85 -4.67 6.20
C TYR A 13 -2.48 -5.02 7.56
N SER A 14 -1.64 -5.37 8.54
CA SER A 14 -2.05 -5.66 9.92
C SER A 14 -0.89 -5.44 10.89
N ARG A 15 -1.17 -5.40 12.20
CA ARG A 15 -0.09 -5.30 13.20
C ARG A 15 0.90 -6.47 13.13
N GLY A 16 0.41 -7.69 12.88
CA GLY A 16 1.27 -8.87 12.74
C GLY A 16 2.22 -8.76 11.56
N VAL A 17 1.71 -8.35 10.39
CA VAL A 17 2.54 -8.10 9.19
C VAL A 17 3.57 -7.00 9.46
N ASN A 18 3.15 -5.89 10.09
CA ASN A 18 4.06 -4.80 10.43
C ASN A 18 5.21 -5.27 11.33
N HIS A 19 4.92 -6.04 12.38
CA HIS A 19 5.97 -6.58 13.25
C HIS A 19 6.94 -7.49 12.47
N GLY A 20 6.41 -8.38 11.63
CA GLY A 20 7.25 -9.24 10.79
C GLY A 20 8.17 -8.46 9.87
N ILE A 21 7.68 -7.39 9.24
CA ILE A 21 8.49 -6.51 8.37
C ILE A 21 9.57 -5.80 9.17
N ILE A 22 9.24 -5.27 10.35
CA ILE A 22 10.21 -4.60 11.22
C ILE A 22 11.27 -5.56 11.75
N ASP A 23 10.88 -6.77 12.13
CA ASP A 23 11.84 -7.80 12.56
C ASP A 23 12.75 -8.21 11.39
N ALA A 24 12.20 -8.39 10.18
CA ALA A 24 12.97 -8.68 8.98
C ALA A 24 13.92 -7.53 8.57
N HIS A 25 13.57 -6.28 8.90
CA HIS A 25 14.44 -5.12 8.70
C HIS A 25 15.56 -5.06 9.75
N LYS A 26 15.23 -5.25 11.03
CA LYS A 26 16.19 -5.15 12.14
C LYS A 26 17.17 -6.32 12.21
N TYR A 27 16.70 -7.51 11.87
CA TYR A 27 17.42 -8.77 12.09
C TYR A 27 17.62 -9.58 10.80
N GLY A 28 17.22 -9.03 9.65
CA GLY A 28 17.32 -9.69 8.35
C GLY A 28 17.89 -8.78 7.27
N VAL A 29 17.48 -9.04 6.02
CA VAL A 29 18.02 -8.36 4.83
C VAL A 29 17.09 -7.28 4.27
N VAL A 30 15.89 -7.11 4.84
CA VAL A 30 14.90 -6.14 4.35
C VAL A 30 15.43 -4.73 4.56
N ASN A 31 15.52 -3.96 3.48
CA ASN A 31 16.01 -2.58 3.51
C ASN A 31 15.02 -1.58 2.89
N SER A 32 13.87 -2.09 2.43
CA SER A 32 12.77 -1.31 1.86
C SER A 32 11.43 -1.97 2.21
N ALA A 33 10.37 -1.17 2.31
CA ALA A 33 9.00 -1.68 2.42
C ALA A 33 8.01 -0.74 1.74
N THR A 34 6.87 -1.25 1.29
CA THR A 34 5.82 -0.45 0.65
C THR A 34 4.52 -0.50 1.46
N MET A 35 3.99 0.69 1.77
CA MET A 35 2.92 0.84 2.73
C MET A 35 1.54 0.95 2.07
N MET A 36 0.61 0.13 2.52
CA MET A 36 -0.80 0.19 2.18
C MET A 36 -1.50 1.23 3.06
N MET A 37 -2.11 2.22 2.43
CA MET A 37 -2.71 3.37 3.14
C MET A 37 -4.18 3.19 3.49
N ASN A 38 -4.78 2.06 3.12
CA ASN A 38 -6.20 1.79 3.26
C ASN A 38 -6.51 0.58 4.17
N MET A 39 -5.52 0.13 4.96
CA MET A 39 -5.58 -1.11 5.71
C MET A 39 -5.65 -0.88 7.24
N PRO A 40 -6.17 -1.84 8.02
CA PRO A 40 -6.32 -1.67 9.47
C PRO A 40 -4.99 -1.47 10.23
N GLY A 41 -3.87 -1.92 9.66
CA GLY A 41 -2.54 -1.76 10.27
C GLY A 41 -1.80 -0.47 9.89
N THR A 42 -2.38 0.41 9.05
CA THR A 42 -1.68 1.58 8.50
C THR A 42 -1.14 2.51 9.60
N GLU A 43 -1.96 2.86 10.61
CA GLU A 43 -1.52 3.76 11.68
C GLU A 43 -0.35 3.17 12.49
N HIS A 44 -0.41 1.87 12.77
CA HIS A 44 0.69 1.17 13.42
C HIS A 44 1.96 1.15 12.55
N ALA A 45 1.82 0.98 11.22
CA ALA A 45 2.95 1.01 10.30
C ALA A 45 3.61 2.39 10.24
N ILE A 46 2.82 3.47 10.26
CA ILE A 46 3.34 4.85 10.29
C ILE A 46 4.21 5.07 11.53
N LEU A 47 3.75 4.62 12.71
CA LEU A 47 4.54 4.72 13.94
C LEU A 47 5.85 3.93 13.83
N GLN A 48 5.75 2.68 13.36
CA GLN A 48 6.93 1.84 13.15
C GLN A 48 7.92 2.41 12.13
N ALA A 49 7.45 3.01 11.04
CA ALA A 49 8.30 3.68 10.05
C ALA A 49 9.07 4.86 10.67
N LYS A 50 8.41 5.67 11.50
CA LYS A 50 9.04 6.82 12.19
C LYS A 50 10.09 6.36 13.21
N GLU A 51 9.85 5.24 13.89
CA GLU A 51 10.80 4.65 14.84
C GLU A 51 12.01 3.98 14.16
N ASN A 52 11.92 3.67 12.86
CA ASN A 52 12.95 2.96 12.10
C ASN A 52 13.32 3.71 10.81
N PRO A 53 13.95 4.91 10.92
CA PRO A 53 14.22 5.77 9.76
C PRO A 53 15.22 5.19 8.75
N SER A 54 15.92 4.10 9.08
CA SER A 54 16.78 3.36 8.16
C SER A 54 16.01 2.45 7.18
N LEU A 55 14.73 2.19 7.44
CA LEU A 55 13.85 1.48 6.51
C LEU A 55 13.35 2.47 5.45
N HIS A 56 13.67 2.22 4.18
CA HIS A 56 13.10 3.01 3.10
C HIS A 56 11.62 2.65 2.93
N VAL A 57 10.72 3.62 3.05
CA VAL A 57 9.28 3.36 2.94
C VAL A 57 8.70 3.99 1.68
N GLY A 58 8.16 3.16 0.80
CA GLY A 58 7.38 3.56 -0.35
C GLY A 58 5.87 3.40 -0.12
N ILE A 59 5.09 3.70 -1.16
CA ILE A 59 3.62 3.57 -1.14
C ILE A 59 3.23 2.35 -1.97
N HIS A 60 2.47 1.43 -1.35
CA HIS A 60 1.87 0.29 -2.02
C HIS A 60 0.47 0.68 -2.50
N LEU A 61 0.31 0.94 -3.79
CA LEU A 61 -0.97 1.33 -4.37
C LEU A 61 -1.91 0.12 -4.46
N VAL A 62 -3.13 0.27 -3.90
CA VAL A 62 -4.07 -0.83 -3.69
C VAL A 62 -5.39 -0.59 -4.40
N LEU A 63 -5.85 -1.59 -5.17
CA LEU A 63 -7.20 -1.63 -5.75
C LEU A 63 -7.90 -2.99 -5.54
N THR A 64 -7.35 -3.89 -4.73
CA THR A 64 -7.83 -5.29 -4.64
C THR A 64 -8.18 -5.79 -3.24
N CYS A 65 -7.96 -4.96 -2.22
CA CYS A 65 -8.25 -5.34 -0.84
C CYS A 65 -8.44 -4.11 0.05
N GLY A 66 -9.19 -4.31 1.14
CA GLY A 66 -9.57 -3.22 2.04
C GLY A 66 -10.73 -2.39 1.52
N ILE A 67 -10.90 -1.23 2.15
CA ILE A 67 -11.93 -0.24 1.81
C ILE A 67 -11.20 0.93 1.13
N PRO A 68 -11.69 1.47 0.00
CA PRO A 68 -11.08 2.66 -0.61
C PRO A 68 -11.11 3.85 0.34
N LEU A 69 -10.17 4.77 0.16
CA LEU A 69 -10.18 6.05 0.87
C LEU A 69 -11.17 7.03 0.26
N SER A 70 -11.40 6.92 -1.05
CA SER A 70 -12.30 7.77 -1.82
C SER A 70 -13.74 7.29 -1.73
N LYS A 71 -14.66 8.26 -1.75
CA LYS A 71 -16.10 8.02 -1.80
C LYS A 71 -16.63 8.12 -3.23
N GLY A 72 -17.76 7.46 -3.48
CA GLY A 72 -18.51 7.57 -4.74
C GLY A 72 -17.82 6.89 -5.94
N LEU A 73 -17.02 5.86 -5.68
CA LEU A 73 -16.49 4.97 -6.72
C LEU A 73 -17.58 3.97 -7.11
N LYS A 74 -17.52 3.42 -8.32
CA LYS A 74 -18.53 2.49 -8.85
C LYS A 74 -17.92 1.31 -9.60
N THR A 75 -16.85 1.55 -10.34
CA THR A 75 -16.24 0.58 -11.26
C THR A 75 -15.10 -0.23 -10.62
N ILE A 76 -14.58 0.25 -9.48
CA ILE A 76 -13.48 -0.39 -8.74
C ILE A 76 -13.90 -0.96 -7.38
N ILE A 77 -15.20 -0.93 -7.06
CA ILE A 77 -15.73 -1.45 -5.79
C ILE A 77 -16.94 -2.34 -6.00
N THR A 78 -17.14 -3.28 -5.09
CA THR A 78 -18.38 -4.06 -4.95
C THR A 78 -19.53 -3.20 -4.43
N ASP A 79 -20.74 -3.74 -4.48
CA ASP A 79 -21.93 -3.09 -3.93
C ASP A 79 -21.84 -2.83 -2.41
N GLU A 80 -21.00 -3.60 -1.69
CA GLU A 80 -20.70 -3.37 -0.27
C GLU A 80 -19.64 -2.28 -0.02
N GLY A 81 -19.16 -1.63 -1.08
CA GLY A 81 -18.22 -0.53 -0.99
C GLY A 81 -16.77 -0.96 -0.74
N LYS A 82 -16.42 -2.22 -0.99
CA LYS A 82 -15.05 -2.75 -0.86
C LYS A 82 -14.42 -2.91 -2.23
N PHE A 83 -13.09 -2.93 -2.30
CA PHE A 83 -12.43 -3.30 -3.54
C PHE A 83 -12.82 -4.72 -3.99
N PHE A 84 -12.94 -4.92 -5.29
CA PHE A 84 -13.02 -6.25 -5.89
C PHE A 84 -11.77 -7.08 -5.56
N ARG A 85 -11.89 -8.41 -5.52
CA ARG A 85 -10.72 -9.27 -5.25
C ARG A 85 -9.89 -9.44 -6.53
N LYS A 86 -8.61 -9.81 -6.38
CA LYS A 86 -7.64 -9.93 -7.49
C LYS A 86 -8.15 -10.58 -8.78
N PRO A 87 -8.82 -11.75 -8.80
CA PRO A 87 -9.29 -12.32 -10.05
C PRO A 87 -10.34 -11.42 -10.73
N ASP A 88 -11.24 -10.82 -9.98
CA ASP A 88 -12.32 -9.99 -10.53
C ASP A 88 -11.78 -8.68 -11.13
N VAL A 89 -10.72 -8.11 -10.53
CA VAL A 89 -10.06 -6.91 -11.05
C VAL A 89 -9.29 -7.17 -12.35
N LEU A 90 -8.63 -8.32 -12.47
CA LEU A 90 -7.84 -8.68 -13.65
C LEU A 90 -8.69 -8.91 -14.91
N PHE A 91 -9.98 -9.23 -14.75
CA PHE A 91 -10.90 -9.46 -15.85
C PHE A 91 -11.91 -8.33 -16.05
N ASN A 92 -11.83 -7.24 -15.28
CA ASN A 92 -12.74 -6.12 -15.41
C ASN A 92 -12.23 -5.11 -16.47
N SER A 93 -12.70 -5.27 -17.72
CA SER A 93 -12.43 -4.34 -18.82
C SER A 93 -13.15 -2.99 -18.72
N GLU A 94 -13.99 -2.78 -17.70
CA GLU A 94 -14.85 -1.60 -17.54
C GLU A 94 -14.37 -0.64 -16.44
N MET A 95 -13.13 -0.79 -15.97
CA MET A 95 -12.58 0.06 -14.93
C MET A 95 -12.44 1.52 -15.41
N ASP A 96 -13.08 2.47 -14.70
CA ASP A 96 -12.89 3.89 -14.98
C ASP A 96 -11.55 4.36 -14.39
N LEU A 97 -10.60 4.69 -15.27
CA LEU A 97 -9.27 5.18 -14.88
C LEU A 97 -9.33 6.47 -14.05
N LYS A 98 -10.41 7.27 -14.15
CA LYS A 98 -10.59 8.44 -13.29
C LYS A 98 -10.89 8.06 -11.84
N GLU A 99 -11.59 6.94 -11.64
CA GLU A 99 -11.82 6.39 -10.29
C GLU A 99 -10.52 5.86 -9.69
N VAL A 100 -9.70 5.17 -10.50
CA VAL A 100 -8.36 4.71 -10.11
C VAL A 100 -7.48 5.89 -9.72
N GLU A 101 -7.36 6.91 -10.58
CA GLU A 101 -6.54 8.08 -10.32
C GLU A 101 -7.00 8.79 -9.04
N LYS A 102 -8.31 8.97 -8.87
CA LYS A 102 -8.90 9.57 -7.66
C LYS A 102 -8.49 8.81 -6.41
N GLU A 103 -8.59 7.49 -6.44
CA GLU A 103 -8.27 6.65 -5.29
C GLU A 103 -6.78 6.60 -4.99
N TRP A 104 -5.93 6.45 -6.00
CA TRP A 104 -4.48 6.47 -5.82
C TRP A 104 -4.01 7.83 -5.31
N ARG A 105 -4.57 8.94 -5.81
CA ARG A 105 -4.27 10.27 -5.27
C ARG A 105 -4.64 10.36 -3.78
N ALA A 106 -5.79 9.82 -3.37
CA ALA A 106 -6.17 9.78 -1.95
C ALA A 106 -5.20 8.95 -1.09
N GLN A 107 -4.72 7.81 -1.60
CA GLN A 107 -3.72 6.98 -0.91
C GLN A 107 -2.38 7.72 -0.76
N ILE A 108 -1.93 8.39 -1.82
CA ILE A 108 -0.70 9.20 -1.84
C ILE A 108 -0.81 10.38 -0.88
N ASP A 109 -1.91 11.13 -0.94
CA ASP A 109 -2.14 12.29 -0.07
C ASP A 109 -2.20 11.88 1.40
N ARG A 110 -2.84 10.74 1.71
CA ARG A 110 -2.86 10.18 3.07
C ARG A 110 -1.45 9.81 3.55
N PHE A 111 -0.62 9.22 2.68
CA PHE A 111 0.76 8.88 3.04
C PHE A 111 1.54 10.14 3.40
N TYR A 112 1.51 11.18 2.56
CA TYR A 112 2.23 12.42 2.85
C TYR A 112 1.68 13.15 4.07
N SER A 113 0.37 13.08 4.32
CA SER A 113 -0.26 13.63 5.53
C SER A 113 0.23 12.97 6.83
N SER A 114 0.80 11.77 6.76
CA SER A 114 1.41 11.10 7.92
C SER A 114 2.73 11.75 8.37
N GLY A 115 3.33 12.63 7.55
CA GLY A 115 4.64 13.24 7.75
C GLY A 115 5.82 12.37 7.28
N LEU A 116 5.56 11.21 6.68
CA LEU A 116 6.57 10.40 6.00
C LEU A 116 6.90 10.97 4.61
N LYS A 117 8.09 10.64 4.11
CA LYS A 117 8.51 10.91 2.73
C LYS A 117 8.62 9.61 1.97
N ALA A 118 7.87 9.49 0.87
CA ALA A 118 7.89 8.27 0.07
C ALA A 118 9.24 8.14 -0.65
N SER A 119 9.84 6.95 -0.61
CA SER A 119 11.07 6.65 -1.35
C SER A 119 10.78 6.13 -2.78
N HIS A 120 9.66 5.45 -2.97
CA HIS A 120 9.24 4.84 -4.24
C HIS A 120 7.75 4.48 -4.20
N PHE A 121 7.25 3.95 -5.31
CA PHE A 121 5.89 3.43 -5.46
C PHE A 121 5.95 2.04 -6.08
N ASP A 122 5.05 1.18 -5.66
CA ASP A 122 4.71 -0.08 -6.32
C ASP A 122 3.19 -0.29 -6.22
N SER A 123 2.71 -1.45 -6.66
CA SER A 123 1.30 -1.77 -6.51
C SER A 123 1.08 -3.27 -6.38
N ILE A 124 -0.07 -3.63 -5.80
CA ILE A 124 -0.46 -5.02 -5.61
C ILE A 124 -0.83 -5.72 -6.95
N ILE A 125 -0.98 -4.96 -8.05
CA ILE A 125 -1.33 -5.44 -9.39
C ILE A 125 -0.18 -5.13 -10.36
N MET A 126 0.50 -6.15 -10.86
CA MET A 126 1.64 -6.02 -11.79
C MET A 126 1.27 -5.69 -13.26
N TYR A 127 0.01 -5.38 -13.58
CA TYR A 127 -0.50 -5.39 -14.96
C TYR A 127 -1.41 -4.21 -15.38
N ILE A 128 -1.46 -3.11 -14.62
CA ILE A 128 -2.11 -1.86 -15.08
C ILE A 128 -1.08 -0.89 -15.66
#